data_AF-A0A1L9RN19-F1
#
_entry.id   AF-A0A1L9RN19-F1
#
_cell.length_a   1.000
_cell.length_b   1.000
_cell.length_c   1.000
_cell.angle_alpha   90.00
_cell.angle_beta   90.00
_cell.angle_gamma   90.00
#
_symmetry.space_group_name_H-M   'P 1'
#
loop_
_entity.id
_entity.type
_entity.pdbx_description
1 polymer ?
#
loop_
_entity_poly.entity_id
_entity_poly.type
_entity_poly.pdbx_seq_one_letter_code
_entity_poly.pdbx_strand_id
1 'polypeptide(L)'
;MVIEMIAAIANEYFPAVQYDQLRWDSITTAWPTGLVTGGYDSHHVQLPLREILPVAQVPGLSSSSDQASYPDGWNHYLPHLQSQVNSGAQSPGTDIFLYGWPDQADDTICGWGSSEQHTRRVRKEFAGLLKTYQVETLNDAGCGDVAWMSMIDLQGVDYVGYDLYERANWAELRQRGYQLNILDITANESRPADLLICRDVFIHLPNDMILPALERFRRSASLLLTTSYTSDSRTRQGEFSNFHRMNEPSLRHAKLDLTLPPFNLGQPLVRIPEDAPNKYLGLWNMSRLPTGP
;
A
#
# COMPACT_ATOMS: atom_id res chain seq x y z
N MET A 1 25.99 25.83 -6.26
CA MET A 1 24.79 26.70 -6.31
C MET A 1 23.48 26.00 -5.93
N VAL A 2 22.86 25.11 -6.73
CA VAL A 2 21.53 24.53 -6.36
C VAL A 2 21.62 23.53 -5.19
N ILE A 3 22.67 22.70 -5.14
CA ILE A 3 22.90 21.72 -4.06
C ILE A 3 23.22 22.40 -2.73
N GLU A 4 24.01 23.48 -2.76
CA GLU A 4 24.37 24.24 -1.55
C GLU A 4 23.17 25.01 -0.96
N MET A 5 22.22 25.43 -1.81
CA MET A 5 21.00 26.10 -1.37
C MET A 5 20.02 25.14 -0.69
N ILE A 6 19.94 23.89 -1.16
CA ILE A 6 19.14 22.82 -0.53
C ILE A 6 19.74 22.41 0.82
N ALA A 7 21.08 22.32 0.92
CA ALA A 7 21.78 22.01 2.16
C ALA A 7 21.67 23.13 3.21
N ALA A 8 21.69 24.40 2.77
CA ALA A 8 21.54 25.54 3.67
C ALA A 8 20.12 25.61 4.30
N ILE A 9 19.08 25.33 3.52
CA ILE A 9 17.69 25.28 4.02
C ILE A 9 17.49 24.10 5.00
N ALA A 10 18.15 22.97 4.77
CA ALA A 10 18.11 21.85 5.70
C ALA A 10 18.79 22.15 7.06
N ASN A 11 19.85 22.96 7.09
CA ASN A 11 20.56 23.29 8.34
C ASN A 11 19.92 24.43 9.15
N GLU A 12 19.08 25.28 8.54
CA GLU A 12 18.46 26.41 9.23
C GLU A 12 17.21 26.01 10.07
N TYR A 13 16.60 24.84 9.79
CA TYR A 13 15.37 24.37 10.45
C TYR A 13 15.53 23.12 11.34
N PHE A 14 16.72 22.51 11.39
CA PHE A 14 16.99 21.34 12.21
C PHE A 14 18.28 21.53 13.05
N PRO A 15 18.19 22.04 14.30
CA PRO A 15 19.30 21.92 15.23
C PRO A 15 19.50 20.43 15.58
N ALA A 16 20.62 19.89 15.10
CA ALA A 16 21.30 18.63 15.41
C ALA A 16 20.59 17.63 16.34
N VAL A 17 20.08 16.54 15.75
CA VAL A 17 20.20 15.22 16.40
C VAL A 17 21.61 14.72 16.05
N GLN A 18 22.45 14.45 17.06
CA GLN A 18 23.79 13.93 16.87
C GLN A 18 23.73 12.53 16.21
N TYR A 19 24.14 12.46 14.94
CA TYR A 19 24.38 11.22 14.20
C TYR A 19 25.88 10.89 14.15
N ASP A 20 26.62 11.08 15.24
CA ASP A 20 28.09 10.97 15.29
C ASP A 20 28.62 9.56 15.61
N GLN A 21 27.86 8.49 15.34
CA GLN A 21 28.37 7.10 15.45
C GLN A 21 28.31 6.24 14.19
N LEU A 22 27.95 6.77 13.02
CA LEU A 22 28.12 6.04 11.75
C LEU A 22 29.26 6.68 10.95
N ARG A 23 30.47 6.21 11.23
CA ARG A 23 31.63 6.47 10.37
C ARG A 23 31.42 5.73 9.04
N TRP A 24 31.24 6.48 7.97
CA TRP A 24 31.40 5.98 6.61
C TRP A 24 32.84 6.22 6.20
N ASP A 25 33.71 5.23 6.39
CA ASP A 25 35.03 5.23 5.77
C ASP A 25 34.88 4.91 4.28
N SER A 26 35.52 5.74 3.46
CA SER A 26 35.59 5.63 2.01
C SER A 26 36.34 4.36 1.61
N ILE A 27 35.66 3.33 1.11
CA ILE A 27 36.33 2.27 0.36
C ILE A 27 36.22 2.57 -1.14
N THR A 28 37.32 3.13 -1.62
CA THR A 28 37.80 3.02 -2.98
C THR A 28 38.12 1.56 -3.29
N THR A 29 37.46 1.00 -4.31
CA THR A 29 38.07 -0.03 -5.17
C THR A 29 37.55 0.18 -6.58
N ALA A 30 38.41 0.77 -7.41
CA ALA A 30 38.37 0.77 -8.87
C ALA A 30 39.16 -0.49 -9.33
N TRP A 31 39.00 -1.19 -10.46
CA TRP A 31 38.75 -0.96 -11.91
C TRP A 31 38.65 -2.38 -12.57
N PRO A 32 38.78 -2.65 -13.90
CA PRO A 32 38.44 -1.95 -15.18
C PRO A 32 37.48 -2.84 -16.04
N THR A 33 36.81 -2.48 -17.13
CA THR A 33 37.20 -1.89 -18.43
C THR A 33 35.91 -1.62 -19.22
N GLY A 34 35.85 -0.53 -19.99
CA GLY A 34 34.93 -0.45 -21.13
C GLY A 34 34.29 0.92 -21.35
N LEU A 35 35.08 1.87 -21.85
CA LEU A 35 34.54 3.03 -22.58
C LEU A 35 33.64 2.54 -23.73
N VAL A 36 32.42 3.06 -23.81
CA VAL A 36 31.86 3.53 -25.09
C VAL A 36 31.27 4.90 -24.83
N THR A 37 32.00 5.93 -25.27
CA THR A 37 31.46 7.24 -25.59
C THR A 37 30.58 7.11 -26.83
N GLY A 38 29.33 7.58 -26.75
CA GLY A 38 28.45 7.71 -27.91
C GLY A 38 27.39 8.77 -27.62
N GLY A 39 27.60 9.98 -28.14
CA GLY A 39 26.63 11.07 -28.08
C GLY A 39 25.61 11.02 -29.23
N TYR A 40 24.72 12.02 -29.18
CA TYR A 40 23.65 12.38 -30.12
C TYR A 40 22.41 11.44 -30.10
N ASP A 41 21.16 11.89 -30.19
CA ASP A 41 20.65 13.18 -30.68
C ASP A 41 19.28 13.51 -30.06
N SER A 42 19.01 14.80 -29.96
CA SER A 42 17.72 15.37 -29.58
C SER A 42 16.74 15.33 -30.75
N HIS A 43 15.56 14.74 -30.56
CA HIS A 43 14.42 15.03 -31.42
C HIS A 43 13.22 15.54 -30.61
N HIS A 44 12.98 16.83 -30.82
CA HIS A 44 11.73 17.53 -30.62
C HIS A 44 10.55 16.74 -31.18
N VAL A 45 9.54 16.51 -30.33
CA VAL A 45 8.17 16.32 -30.79
C VAL A 45 7.34 17.43 -30.17
N GLN A 46 7.13 18.48 -30.96
CA GLN A 46 6.07 19.46 -30.76
C GLN A 46 4.73 18.79 -31.06
N LEU A 47 3.76 18.93 -30.16
CA LEU A 47 2.34 18.81 -30.50
C LEU A 47 1.58 20.03 -29.96
N PRO A 48 0.55 20.50 -30.69
CA PRO A 48 0.21 21.91 -30.75
C PRO A 48 -0.70 22.37 -29.61
N LEU A 49 -0.46 23.60 -29.15
CA LEU A 49 -1.48 24.40 -28.47
C LEU A 49 -2.70 24.55 -29.38
N ARG A 50 -3.89 24.30 -28.84
CA ARG A 50 -5.12 24.93 -29.29
C ARG A 50 -5.81 25.62 -28.13
N GLU A 51 -6.36 26.76 -28.49
CA GLU A 51 -6.75 27.89 -27.66
C GLU A 51 -7.96 27.61 -26.75
N ILE A 52 -7.92 28.37 -25.66
CA ILE A 52 -8.92 28.60 -24.62
C ILE A 52 -10.23 29.14 -25.20
N LEU A 53 -11.37 28.92 -24.53
CA LEU A 53 -12.47 29.89 -24.23
C LEU A 53 -13.66 29.14 -23.54
N PRO A 54 -14.55 29.81 -22.78
CA PRO A 54 -14.35 30.36 -21.45
C PRO A 54 -15.32 29.77 -20.40
N VAL A 55 -15.07 30.14 -19.14
CA VAL A 55 -15.91 29.90 -17.95
C VAL A 55 -17.36 30.36 -18.20
N ALA A 56 -18.31 29.43 -18.07
CA ALA A 56 -19.73 29.74 -17.96
C ALA A 56 -20.22 29.45 -16.53
N GLN A 57 -20.82 30.49 -15.95
CA GLN A 57 -21.43 30.54 -14.63
C GLN A 57 -22.63 29.60 -14.53
N VAL A 58 -22.75 28.86 -13.43
CA VAL A 58 -24.02 28.29 -12.98
C VAL A 58 -24.30 28.85 -11.57
N PRO A 59 -25.35 29.65 -11.38
CA PRO A 59 -25.71 30.17 -10.07
C PRO A 59 -26.58 29.16 -9.30
N GLY A 60 -26.29 29.02 -8.00
CA GLY A 60 -27.25 28.70 -6.95
C GLY A 60 -27.77 27.26 -6.89
N LEU A 61 -27.29 26.51 -5.90
CA LEU A 61 -28.17 25.81 -4.97
C LEU A 61 -27.44 25.60 -3.64
N SER A 62 -28.22 25.85 -2.60
CA SER A 62 -27.85 26.18 -1.23
C SER A 62 -27.42 24.99 -0.37
N SER A 63 -26.56 25.31 0.60
CA SER A 63 -26.42 24.72 1.94
C SER A 63 -27.30 23.52 2.32
N SER A 64 -26.66 22.43 2.74
CA SER A 64 -26.99 21.81 4.02
C SER A 64 -25.77 21.02 4.52
N SER A 65 -25.39 21.37 5.75
CA SER A 65 -24.52 20.63 6.62
C SER A 65 -25.22 19.34 7.04
N ASP A 66 -24.62 18.18 6.79
CA ASP A 66 -24.97 16.97 7.53
C ASP A 66 -23.71 16.38 8.15
N GLN A 67 -23.61 16.63 9.45
CA GLN A 67 -22.77 15.89 10.37
C GLN A 67 -23.32 14.47 10.45
N ALA A 68 -22.65 13.51 9.82
CA ALA A 68 -22.88 12.10 10.11
C ALA A 68 -22.36 11.80 11.52
N SER A 69 -23.29 11.74 12.46
CA SER A 69 -23.10 11.25 13.82
C SER A 69 -22.84 9.75 13.76
N TYR A 70 -21.72 9.30 14.33
CA TYR A 70 -21.47 7.88 14.56
C TYR A 70 -22.45 7.39 15.64
N PRO A 71 -23.31 6.39 15.39
CA PRO A 71 -24.15 5.85 16.43
C PRO A 71 -23.31 5.00 17.40
N ASP A 72 -23.42 5.36 18.68
CA ASP A 72 -22.97 4.53 19.80
C ASP A 72 -23.65 3.16 19.73
N GLY A 73 -22.85 2.14 19.42
CA GLY A 73 -23.31 0.77 19.26
C GLY A 73 -22.24 -0.26 19.61
N TRP A 74 -21.34 0.07 20.54
CA TRP A 74 -20.42 -0.90 21.13
C TRP A 74 -21.19 -1.77 22.12
N ASN A 75 -21.66 -2.93 21.64
CA ASN A 75 -21.87 -4.18 22.38
C ASN A 75 -22.95 -4.98 21.66
N HIS A 76 -22.56 -5.98 20.86
CA HIS A 76 -23.13 -7.33 20.92
C HIS A 76 -22.44 -8.23 19.87
N TYR A 77 -22.12 -9.47 20.30
CA TYR A 77 -21.51 -10.61 19.59
C TYR A 77 -19.97 -10.60 19.48
N LEU A 78 -19.18 -11.57 19.98
CA LEU A 78 -19.36 -12.82 20.73
C LEU A 78 -18.07 -13.13 21.54
N PRO A 79 -18.16 -13.79 22.71
CA PRO A 79 -17.01 -14.41 23.37
C PRO A 79 -16.58 -15.66 22.57
N HIS A 80 -15.28 -16.01 22.61
CA HIS A 80 -14.64 -17.28 22.17
C HIS A 80 -13.44 -17.17 21.19
N LEU A 81 -12.87 -16.00 20.92
CA LEU A 81 -11.57 -15.89 20.21
C LEU A 81 -10.35 -15.95 21.15
N GLN A 82 -10.46 -16.64 22.29
CA GLN A 82 -9.38 -16.69 23.29
C GLN A 82 -8.52 -17.96 23.26
N SER A 83 -8.59 -18.78 22.20
CA SER A 83 -7.76 -19.98 22.12
C SER A 83 -7.00 -20.04 20.81
N GLN A 84 -5.80 -19.46 20.84
CA GLN A 84 -4.53 -19.93 20.24
C GLN A 84 -3.67 -18.73 19.81
N VAL A 85 -3.18 -17.99 20.79
CA VAL A 85 -2.02 -17.11 20.61
C VAL A 85 -0.80 -18.01 20.49
N ASN A 86 -0.50 -18.49 19.28
CA ASN A 86 0.80 -19.09 19.00
C ASN A 86 1.83 -17.96 18.90
N SER A 87 2.77 -17.97 19.84
CA SER A 87 3.82 -16.98 20.04
C SER A 87 4.81 -16.96 18.86
N GLY A 88 4.45 -16.30 17.78
CA GLY A 88 5.38 -15.58 16.91
C GLY A 88 5.44 -14.13 17.37
N ALA A 89 6.62 -13.50 17.36
CA ALA A 89 6.84 -12.15 17.87
C ALA A 89 5.82 -11.16 17.28
N GLN A 90 4.78 -10.82 18.05
CA GLN A 90 3.84 -9.78 17.67
C GLN A 90 4.54 -8.42 17.79
N SER A 91 4.52 -7.66 16.71
CA SER A 91 5.01 -6.28 16.71
C SER A 91 4.15 -5.46 17.68
N PRO A 92 4.74 -4.65 18.58
CA PRO A 92 4.01 -3.84 19.56
C PRO A 92 2.89 -3.02 18.90
N GLY A 93 1.69 -2.99 19.51
CA GLY A 93 0.60 -2.09 19.09
C GLY A 93 -0.35 -2.64 18.01
N THR A 94 -0.21 -3.91 17.60
CA THR A 94 -1.06 -4.50 16.54
C THR A 94 -2.33 -5.19 17.05
N ASP A 95 -2.55 -5.25 18.37
CA ASP A 95 -3.78 -5.77 19.01
C ASP A 95 -5.04 -5.01 18.57
N ILE A 96 -4.88 -3.77 18.10
CA ILE A 96 -5.98 -2.93 17.61
C ILE A 96 -6.74 -3.57 16.44
N PHE A 97 -6.10 -4.45 15.66
CA PHE A 97 -6.73 -5.12 14.51
C PHE A 97 -7.45 -6.44 14.85
N LEU A 98 -7.32 -6.92 16.10
CA LEU A 98 -7.88 -8.21 16.53
C LEU A 98 -9.40 -8.27 16.35
N TYR A 99 -10.08 -7.16 16.64
CA TYR A 99 -11.54 -7.09 16.67
C TYR A 99 -12.17 -6.73 15.31
N GLY A 100 -11.35 -6.59 14.26
CA GLY A 100 -11.80 -6.18 12.94
C GLY A 100 -12.02 -4.67 12.84
N TRP A 101 -12.84 -4.26 11.88
CA TRP A 101 -13.02 -2.85 11.53
C TRP A 101 -14.30 -2.27 12.13
N PRO A 102 -14.36 -0.98 12.50
CA PRO A 102 -15.59 -0.36 13.01
C PRO A 102 -16.67 -0.19 11.93
N ASP A 103 -16.27 -0.06 10.66
CA ASP A 103 -17.11 0.20 9.50
C ASP A 103 -17.38 -1.08 8.69
N GLN A 104 -17.75 -2.18 9.36
CA GLN A 104 -18.05 -3.46 8.70
C GLN A 104 -19.24 -3.33 7.73
N ALA A 105 -19.31 -4.26 6.78
CA ALA A 105 -20.46 -4.42 5.90
C ALA A 105 -21.16 -5.76 6.20
N ASP A 106 -22.38 -5.92 5.71
CA ASP A 106 -23.19 -7.13 5.96
C ASP A 106 -22.51 -8.42 5.44
N ASP A 107 -21.65 -8.31 4.43
CA ASP A 107 -20.96 -9.39 3.75
C ASP A 107 -19.48 -9.56 4.16
N THR A 108 -18.94 -8.66 5.00
CA THR A 108 -17.54 -8.71 5.43
C THR A 108 -17.27 -7.93 6.72
N ILE A 109 -16.46 -8.52 7.59
CA ILE A 109 -15.96 -7.85 8.81
C ILE A 109 -14.71 -7.01 8.53
N CYS A 110 -14.17 -7.08 7.30
CA CYS A 110 -12.94 -6.43 6.84
C CYS A 110 -13.15 -4.97 6.39
N GLY A 111 -14.18 -4.31 6.91
CA GLY A 111 -14.54 -2.93 6.58
C GLY A 111 -15.30 -2.80 5.26
N TRP A 112 -16.03 -1.70 5.11
CA TRP A 112 -16.95 -1.44 4.00
C TRP A 112 -16.25 -1.42 2.63
N GLY A 113 -14.98 -1.00 2.61
CA GLY A 113 -14.14 -1.05 1.40
C GLY A 113 -13.89 -2.46 0.86
N SER A 114 -14.15 -3.51 1.64
CA SER A 114 -13.99 -4.91 1.24
C SER A 114 -15.29 -5.55 0.73
N SER A 115 -16.43 -4.85 0.78
CA SER A 115 -17.71 -5.42 0.38
C SER A 115 -17.79 -5.72 -1.12
N GLU A 116 -18.72 -6.61 -1.50
CA GLU A 116 -18.96 -7.02 -2.87
C GLU A 116 -19.16 -5.82 -3.81
N GLN A 117 -19.92 -4.83 -3.34
CA GLN A 117 -20.23 -3.63 -4.10
C GLN A 117 -18.98 -2.81 -4.41
N HIS A 118 -18.15 -2.50 -3.39
CA HIS A 118 -16.96 -1.65 -3.53
C HIS A 118 -15.82 -2.33 -4.27
N THR A 119 -15.76 -3.66 -4.19
CA THR A 119 -14.70 -4.43 -4.83
C THR A 119 -15.04 -4.82 -6.27
N ARG A 120 -16.24 -4.51 -6.80
CA ARG A 120 -16.68 -4.89 -8.16
C ARG A 120 -15.65 -4.53 -9.23
N ARG A 121 -15.15 -3.29 -9.23
CA ARG A 121 -14.16 -2.83 -10.21
C ARG A 121 -12.81 -3.50 -10.00
N VAL A 122 -12.34 -3.54 -8.74
CA VAL A 122 -11.07 -4.17 -8.37
C VAL A 122 -11.04 -5.64 -8.81
N ARG A 123 -12.08 -6.41 -8.52
CA ARG A 123 -12.19 -7.84 -8.90
C ARG A 123 -12.07 -8.05 -10.41
N LYS A 124 -12.79 -7.24 -11.19
CA LYS A 124 -12.76 -7.33 -12.66
C LYS A 124 -11.37 -7.04 -13.23
N GLU A 125 -10.75 -5.94 -12.80
CA GLU A 125 -9.44 -5.53 -13.30
C GLU A 125 -8.32 -6.46 -12.80
N PHE A 126 -8.41 -6.93 -11.55
CA PHE A 126 -7.47 -7.88 -10.98
C PHE A 126 -7.49 -9.22 -11.72
N ALA A 127 -8.66 -9.77 -12.05
CA ALA A 127 -8.77 -10.98 -12.85
C ALA A 127 -8.10 -10.83 -14.24
N GLY A 128 -8.23 -9.65 -14.86
CA GLY A 128 -7.53 -9.33 -16.11
C GLY A 128 -6.01 -9.23 -15.94
N LEU A 129 -5.56 -8.67 -14.81
CA LEU A 129 -4.15 -8.54 -14.46
C LEU A 129 -3.49 -9.92 -14.27
N LEU A 130 -4.11 -10.82 -13.52
CA LEU A 130 -3.59 -12.18 -13.30
C LEU A 130 -3.31 -12.90 -14.64
N LYS A 131 -4.21 -12.76 -15.62
CA LYS A 131 -4.05 -13.33 -16.97
C LYS A 131 -2.95 -12.63 -17.77
N THR A 132 -2.93 -11.30 -17.74
CA THR A 132 -1.98 -10.48 -18.50
C THR A 132 -0.54 -10.73 -18.07
N TYR A 133 -0.33 -10.87 -16.76
CA TYR A 133 0.99 -11.10 -16.18
C TYR A 133 1.32 -12.58 -15.96
N GLN A 134 0.43 -13.49 -16.40
CA GLN A 134 0.61 -14.94 -16.28
C GLN A 134 0.98 -15.37 -14.85
N VAL A 135 0.24 -14.85 -13.88
CA VAL A 135 0.50 -15.13 -12.46
C VAL A 135 0.12 -16.58 -12.16
N GLU A 136 1.09 -17.39 -11.73
CA GLU A 136 0.87 -18.78 -11.31
C GLU A 136 0.84 -18.91 -9.78
N THR A 137 1.58 -18.05 -9.07
CA THR A 137 1.66 -18.02 -7.61
C THR A 137 1.29 -16.65 -7.05
N LEU A 138 0.33 -16.64 -6.11
CA LEU A 138 -0.22 -15.43 -5.50
C LEU A 138 -0.12 -15.48 -3.97
N ASN A 139 0.47 -14.45 -3.39
CA ASN A 139 0.41 -14.16 -1.96
C ASN A 139 -0.54 -12.99 -1.69
N ASP A 140 -1.47 -13.15 -0.75
CA ASP A 140 -2.41 -12.11 -0.34
C ASP A 140 -2.12 -11.69 1.10
N ALA A 141 -1.44 -10.55 1.25
CA ALA A 141 -0.97 -9.99 2.50
C ALA A 141 -2.03 -9.04 3.09
N GLY A 142 -2.66 -9.47 4.18
CA GLY A 142 -3.85 -8.84 4.74
C GLY A 142 -5.15 -9.41 4.14
N CYS A 143 -5.23 -10.73 3.97
CA CYS A 143 -6.34 -11.37 3.26
C CYS A 143 -7.68 -11.31 4.02
N GLY A 144 -7.67 -11.04 5.32
CA GLY A 144 -8.89 -10.88 6.10
C GLY A 144 -9.76 -12.13 6.10
N ASP A 145 -11.05 -11.92 5.89
CA ASP A 145 -12.06 -12.97 5.75
C ASP A 145 -12.14 -13.54 4.32
N VAL A 146 -11.27 -13.10 3.41
CA VAL A 146 -11.20 -13.54 2.00
C VAL A 146 -12.49 -13.21 1.22
N ALA A 147 -13.38 -12.34 1.72
CA ALA A 147 -14.71 -12.11 1.13
C ALA A 147 -14.63 -11.75 -0.36
N TRP A 148 -13.91 -10.69 -0.71
CA TRP A 148 -13.81 -10.24 -2.11
C TRP A 148 -12.92 -11.13 -2.98
N MET A 149 -11.85 -11.70 -2.40
CA MET A 149 -10.94 -12.60 -3.10
C MET A 149 -11.64 -13.92 -3.47
N SER A 150 -12.58 -14.38 -2.64
CA SER A 150 -13.37 -15.58 -2.91
C SER A 150 -14.32 -15.47 -4.11
N MET A 151 -14.58 -14.25 -4.57
CA MET A 151 -15.42 -13.97 -5.74
C MET A 151 -14.62 -13.86 -7.05
N ILE A 152 -13.32 -14.15 -7.01
CA ILE A 152 -12.43 -14.08 -8.17
C ILE A 152 -12.14 -15.51 -8.61
N ASP A 153 -12.20 -15.74 -9.92
CA ASP A 153 -11.76 -17.00 -10.49
C ASP A 153 -10.23 -17.08 -10.44
N LEU A 154 -9.74 -17.80 -9.43
CA LEU A 154 -8.32 -18.07 -9.21
C LEU A 154 -7.91 -19.44 -9.80
N GLN A 155 -8.70 -20.02 -10.71
CA GLN A 155 -8.37 -21.32 -11.28
C GLN A 155 -6.98 -21.29 -11.93
N GLY A 156 -6.11 -22.21 -11.50
CA GLY A 156 -4.72 -22.31 -11.98
C GLY A 156 -3.74 -21.38 -11.26
N VAL A 157 -4.20 -20.56 -10.32
CA VAL A 157 -3.33 -19.74 -9.46
C VAL A 157 -3.19 -20.42 -8.09
N ASP A 158 -1.97 -20.75 -7.71
CA ASP A 158 -1.64 -21.20 -6.37
C ASP A 158 -1.69 -20.01 -5.40
N TYR A 159 -2.81 -19.88 -4.70
CA TYR A 159 -3.12 -18.79 -3.77
C TYR A 159 -2.78 -19.16 -2.32
N VAL A 160 -2.09 -18.26 -1.62
CA VAL A 160 -1.94 -18.30 -0.16
C VAL A 160 -2.32 -16.94 0.45
N GLY A 161 -3.27 -16.97 1.38
CA GLY A 161 -3.68 -15.82 2.17
C GLY A 161 -2.94 -15.73 3.49
N TYR A 162 -2.56 -14.51 3.85
CA TYR A 162 -1.90 -14.18 5.11
C TYR A 162 -2.66 -13.07 5.82
N ASP A 163 -2.90 -13.23 7.12
CA ASP A 163 -3.38 -12.17 7.98
C ASP A 163 -2.65 -12.27 9.32
N LEU A 164 -2.61 -11.17 10.07
CA LEU A 164 -2.04 -11.15 11.41
C LEU A 164 -2.87 -11.98 12.39
N TYR A 165 -4.18 -12.09 12.14
CA TYR A 165 -5.10 -12.85 12.97
C TYR A 165 -5.94 -13.81 12.12
N GLU A 166 -6.09 -15.03 12.62
CA GLU A 166 -7.03 -15.99 12.04
C GLU A 166 -8.48 -15.51 12.20
N ARG A 167 -9.24 -15.52 11.10
CA ARG A 167 -10.66 -15.14 11.10
C ARG A 167 -11.55 -16.35 11.37
N ALA A 168 -12.73 -16.09 11.93
CA ALA A 168 -13.67 -17.14 12.33
C ALA A 168 -14.10 -18.07 11.16
N ASN A 169 -14.09 -17.57 9.92
CA ASN A 169 -14.46 -18.34 8.73
C ASN A 169 -13.30 -19.15 8.12
N TRP A 170 -12.06 -19.02 8.60
CA TRP A 170 -10.89 -19.69 8.02
C TRP A 170 -10.99 -21.21 8.07
N ALA A 171 -11.59 -21.78 9.12
CA ALA A 171 -11.78 -23.22 9.23
C ALA A 171 -12.61 -23.78 8.05
N GLU A 172 -13.70 -23.10 7.69
CA GLU A 172 -14.53 -23.47 6.55
C GLU A 172 -13.80 -23.23 5.21
N LEU A 173 -13.12 -22.08 5.07
CA LEU A 173 -12.36 -21.77 3.85
C LEU A 173 -11.24 -22.79 3.60
N ARG A 174 -10.53 -23.24 4.64
CA ARG A 174 -9.52 -24.29 4.52
C ARG A 174 -10.13 -25.62 4.06
N GLN A 175 -11.33 -25.97 4.51
CA GLN A 175 -12.06 -27.16 4.01
C GLN A 175 -12.44 -27.02 2.53
N ARG A 176 -12.65 -25.79 2.05
CA ARG A 176 -12.89 -25.48 0.64
C ARG A 176 -11.60 -25.40 -0.20
N GLY A 177 -10.44 -25.61 0.41
CA GLY A 177 -9.15 -25.68 -0.27
C GLY A 177 -8.30 -24.39 -0.20
N TYR A 178 -8.72 -23.36 0.54
CA TYR A 178 -7.89 -22.17 0.73
C TYR A 178 -6.69 -22.46 1.65
N GLN A 179 -5.51 -22.00 1.26
CA GLN A 179 -4.32 -21.99 2.11
C GLN A 179 -4.25 -20.66 2.86
N LEU A 180 -4.49 -20.69 4.17
CA LEU A 180 -4.58 -19.48 5.02
C LEU A 180 -3.66 -19.61 6.24
N ASN A 181 -2.75 -18.66 6.39
CA ASN A 181 -1.69 -18.70 7.40
C ASN A 181 -1.65 -17.40 8.22
N ILE A 182 -1.40 -17.55 9.52
CA ILE A 182 -1.08 -16.40 10.37
C ILE A 182 0.34 -15.93 10.05
N LEU A 183 0.51 -14.66 9.67
CA LEU A 183 1.82 -14.08 9.37
C LEU A 183 1.79 -12.56 9.63
N ASP A 184 2.68 -12.08 10.50
CA ASP A 184 2.99 -10.65 10.57
C ASP A 184 3.89 -10.28 9.37
N ILE A 185 3.29 -9.67 8.35
CA ILE A 185 3.93 -9.25 7.09
C ILE A 185 4.98 -8.14 7.29
N THR A 186 4.99 -7.48 8.45
CA THR A 186 5.95 -6.42 8.78
C THR A 186 7.21 -6.98 9.43
N ALA A 187 7.09 -8.15 10.06
CA ALA A 187 8.18 -8.83 10.75
C ALA A 187 8.73 -10.04 9.96
N ASN A 188 7.91 -10.70 9.14
CA ASN A 188 8.22 -11.99 8.53
C ASN A 188 8.03 -12.00 7.01
N GLU A 189 8.75 -12.90 6.34
CA GLU A 189 8.66 -13.09 4.90
C GLU A 189 7.58 -14.10 4.54
N SER A 190 6.86 -13.83 3.45
CA SER A 190 5.99 -14.82 2.79
C SER A 190 6.80 -15.74 1.88
N ARG A 191 6.20 -16.86 1.44
CA ARG A 191 6.82 -17.73 0.43
C ARG A 191 7.13 -16.97 -0.87
N PRO A 192 8.06 -17.43 -1.72
CA PRO A 192 8.23 -16.90 -3.07
C PRO A 192 6.93 -16.96 -3.89
N ALA A 193 6.62 -15.89 -4.63
CA ALA A 193 5.48 -15.80 -5.53
C ALA A 193 5.74 -14.89 -6.74
N ASP A 194 4.92 -15.02 -7.79
CA ASP A 194 4.95 -14.11 -8.94
C ASP A 194 4.39 -12.75 -8.54
N LEU A 195 3.29 -12.76 -7.77
CA LEU A 195 2.58 -11.58 -7.33
C LEU A 195 2.28 -11.64 -5.83
N LEU A 196 2.58 -10.54 -5.13
CA LEU A 196 2.05 -10.25 -3.80
C LEU A 196 1.04 -9.11 -3.90
N ILE A 197 -0.17 -9.32 -3.40
CA ILE A 197 -1.17 -8.27 -3.21
C ILE A 197 -1.21 -7.85 -1.73
N CYS A 198 -1.24 -6.55 -1.47
CA CYS A 198 -1.32 -5.96 -0.13
C CYS A 198 -2.32 -4.79 -0.18
N ARG A 199 -3.62 -5.10 -0.20
CA ARG A 199 -4.67 -4.10 -0.32
C ARG A 199 -5.09 -3.59 1.05
N ASP A 200 -5.13 -2.28 1.21
CA ASP A 200 -5.67 -1.57 2.38
C ASP A 200 -5.03 -1.98 3.72
N VAL A 201 -3.74 -2.32 3.72
CA VAL A 201 -2.98 -2.60 4.95
C VAL A 201 -2.09 -1.42 5.34
N PHE A 202 -1.27 -0.95 4.41
CA PHE A 202 -0.28 0.11 4.65
C PHE A 202 -0.87 1.44 5.13
N ILE A 203 -2.12 1.72 4.78
CA ILE A 203 -2.85 2.91 5.24
C ILE A 203 -3.14 2.90 6.75
N HIS A 204 -2.84 1.81 7.45
CA HIS A 204 -3.04 1.61 8.89
C HIS A 204 -1.75 1.42 9.70
N LEU A 205 -0.59 1.43 9.04
CA LEU A 205 0.69 1.13 9.67
C LEU A 205 1.62 2.34 9.60
N PRO A 206 2.48 2.62 10.60
CA PRO A 206 3.52 3.65 10.52
C PRO A 206 4.65 3.29 9.53
N ASN A 207 5.46 4.27 9.13
CA ASN A 207 6.48 4.09 8.08
C ASN A 207 7.57 3.10 8.46
N ASP A 208 7.93 3.04 9.74
CA ASP A 208 8.91 2.11 10.30
C ASP A 208 8.45 0.64 10.22
N MET A 209 7.16 0.37 10.07
CA MET A 209 6.62 -0.95 9.75
C MET A 209 6.50 -1.20 8.25
N ILE A 210 6.13 -0.19 7.46
CA ILE A 210 5.96 -0.34 6.00
C ILE A 210 7.31 -0.56 5.29
N LEU A 211 8.34 0.24 5.62
CA LEU A 211 9.61 0.18 4.89
C LEU A 211 10.26 -1.21 5.00
N PRO A 212 10.34 -1.85 6.19
CA PRO A 212 10.82 -3.22 6.29
C PRO A 212 9.88 -4.26 5.63
N ALA A 213 8.56 -4.02 5.60
CA ALA A 213 7.62 -4.89 4.89
C ALA A 213 7.86 -4.87 3.38
N LEU A 214 8.04 -3.69 2.79
CA LEU A 214 8.35 -3.52 1.37
C LEU A 214 9.65 -4.24 0.97
N GLU A 215 10.69 -4.17 1.81
CA GLU A 215 11.94 -4.90 1.55
C GLU A 215 11.76 -6.42 1.62
N ARG A 216 10.93 -6.92 2.55
CA ARG A 216 10.57 -8.35 2.61
C ARG A 216 9.79 -8.78 1.36
N PHE A 217 8.82 -7.97 0.93
CA PHE A 217 8.05 -8.24 -0.28
C PHE A 217 8.93 -8.28 -1.52
N ARG A 218 9.98 -7.43 -1.58
CA ARG A 218 10.97 -7.46 -2.66
C ARG A 218 11.75 -8.77 -2.73
N ARG A 219 11.92 -9.46 -1.60
CA ARG A 219 12.59 -10.76 -1.51
C ARG A 219 11.67 -11.94 -1.82
N SER A 220 10.36 -11.80 -1.60
CA SER A 220 9.39 -12.88 -1.77
C SER A 220 8.49 -12.75 -2.99
N ALA A 221 8.50 -11.63 -3.73
CA ALA A 221 7.67 -11.47 -4.91
C ALA A 221 8.31 -10.67 -6.04
N SER A 222 8.02 -11.05 -7.29
CA SER A 222 8.45 -10.32 -8.48
C SER A 222 7.61 -9.07 -8.74
N LEU A 223 6.31 -9.14 -8.44
CA LEU A 223 5.35 -8.07 -8.59
C LEU A 223 4.68 -7.75 -7.24
N LEU A 224 4.37 -6.46 -7.04
CA LEU A 224 3.60 -5.96 -5.90
C LEU A 224 2.37 -5.21 -6.40
N LEU A 225 1.17 -5.61 -5.97
CA LEU A 225 -0.07 -4.86 -6.15
C LEU A 225 -0.54 -4.33 -4.80
N THR A 226 -0.52 -3.01 -4.57
CA THR A 226 -0.84 -2.45 -3.25
C THR A 226 -1.57 -1.11 -3.35
N THR A 227 -2.32 -0.77 -2.31
CA THR A 227 -3.04 0.52 -2.20
C THR A 227 -2.04 1.68 -2.18
N SER A 228 -2.34 2.70 -2.98
CA SER A 228 -1.63 3.98 -3.01
C SER A 228 -2.60 5.11 -3.37
N TYR A 229 -2.16 6.33 -3.16
CA TYR A 229 -2.91 7.53 -3.51
C TYR A 229 -2.08 8.43 -4.42
N THR A 230 -2.76 9.19 -5.27
CA THR A 230 -2.10 10.30 -5.98
C THR A 230 -2.12 11.50 -5.05
N SER A 231 -0.95 11.92 -4.59
CA SER A 231 -0.78 13.18 -3.87
C SER A 231 -1.20 14.36 -4.75
N ASP A 232 -2.01 15.28 -4.21
CA ASP A 232 -2.25 16.58 -4.84
C ASP A 232 -1.28 17.60 -4.23
N SER A 233 -0.49 18.27 -5.06
CA SER A 233 0.43 19.33 -4.60
C SER A 233 -0.31 20.55 -4.01
N ARG A 234 -1.64 20.63 -4.19
CA ARG A 234 -2.52 21.68 -3.65
C ARG A 234 -3.15 21.33 -2.31
N THR A 235 -3.04 20.08 -1.85
CA THR A 235 -3.48 19.72 -0.49
C THR A 235 -2.65 20.54 0.50
N ARG A 236 -3.31 21.29 1.39
CA ARG A 236 -2.62 22.17 2.34
C ARG A 236 -1.55 21.37 3.10
N GLN A 237 -0.39 21.97 3.34
CA GLN A 237 0.66 21.38 4.19
C GLN A 237 0.02 20.84 5.48
N GLY A 238 -0.03 19.50 5.61
CA GLY A 238 -0.62 18.80 6.76
C GLY A 238 -1.68 17.73 6.43
N GLU A 239 -2.39 17.80 5.30
CA GLU A 239 -3.52 16.87 5.03
C GLU A 239 -3.12 15.56 4.33
N PHE A 240 -1.97 15.55 3.66
CA PHE A 240 -1.43 14.38 2.98
C PHE A 240 0.10 14.48 2.96
N SER A 241 0.77 13.79 3.90
CA SER A 241 2.23 13.70 3.95
C SER A 241 2.65 12.28 4.25
N ASN A 242 3.52 11.72 3.41
CA ASN A 242 4.10 10.42 3.69
C ASN A 242 4.97 10.43 4.96
N PHE A 243 5.59 11.56 5.33
CA PHE A 243 6.55 11.62 6.44
C PHE A 243 5.89 11.66 7.81
N HIS A 244 4.78 12.39 7.95
CA HIS A 244 4.12 12.65 9.24
C HIS A 244 2.66 12.15 9.22
N ARG A 245 2.45 10.89 8.83
CA ARG A 245 1.09 10.31 8.71
C ARG A 245 0.59 9.58 9.95
N MET A 246 1.45 8.83 10.65
CA MET A 246 1.12 8.16 11.91
C MET A 246 2.38 7.63 12.60
N ASN A 247 2.31 7.44 13.92
CA ASN A 247 3.41 6.94 14.75
C ASN A 247 3.14 5.56 15.35
N GLU A 248 1.92 5.05 15.22
CA GLU A 248 1.49 3.75 15.73
C GLU A 248 0.43 3.16 14.79
N PRO A 249 0.22 1.83 14.81
CA PRO A 249 -0.86 1.20 14.05
C PRO A 249 -2.24 1.80 14.41
N SER A 250 -3.12 1.96 13.43
CA SER A 250 -4.40 2.63 13.64
C SER A 250 -5.52 2.05 12.77
N LEU A 251 -6.73 1.97 13.33
CA LEU A 251 -7.94 1.69 12.55
C LEU A 251 -8.35 2.87 11.65
N ARG A 252 -7.69 4.03 11.79
CA ARG A 252 -7.88 5.17 10.88
C ARG A 252 -7.04 4.98 9.63
N HIS A 253 -7.61 5.38 8.49
CA HIS A 253 -6.88 5.46 7.24
C HIS A 253 -6.00 6.71 7.20
N ALA A 254 -4.68 6.55 7.13
CA ALA A 254 -3.79 7.62 6.69
C ALA A 254 -3.28 7.33 5.29
N LYS A 255 -3.67 8.22 4.36
CA LYS A 255 -3.33 8.07 2.96
C LYS A 255 -1.81 8.20 2.75
N LEU A 256 -1.30 7.48 1.75
CA LEU A 256 0.12 7.51 1.38
C LEU A 256 0.29 7.40 -0.13
N ASP A 257 1.29 8.07 -0.68
CA ASP A 257 1.68 8.00 -2.08
C ASP A 257 2.98 7.23 -2.20
N LEU A 258 2.90 5.96 -2.59
CA LEU A 258 4.07 5.09 -2.69
C LEU A 258 5.06 5.52 -3.77
N THR A 259 4.68 6.44 -4.66
CA THR A 259 5.59 6.98 -5.69
C THR A 259 6.55 8.03 -5.13
N LEU A 260 6.25 8.59 -3.95
CA LEU A 260 7.00 9.67 -3.31
C LEU A 260 7.85 9.17 -2.11
N PRO A 261 8.82 9.98 -1.63
CA PRO A 261 9.53 9.69 -0.39
C PRO A 261 8.59 9.47 0.81
N PRO A 262 8.97 8.61 1.77
CA PRO A 262 10.20 7.83 1.83
C PRO A 262 10.16 6.52 1.02
N PHE A 263 9.02 6.16 0.42
CA PHE A 263 8.83 4.85 -0.23
C PHE A 263 9.50 4.76 -1.61
N ASN A 264 9.43 5.84 -2.41
CA ASN A 264 10.13 5.98 -3.69
C ASN A 264 9.99 4.78 -4.65
N LEU A 265 8.81 4.15 -4.73
CA LEU A 265 8.59 2.99 -5.62
C LEU A 265 8.56 3.38 -7.11
N GLY A 266 8.65 4.67 -7.45
CA GLY A 266 8.49 5.17 -8.80
C GLY A 266 7.05 4.96 -9.33
N GLN A 267 6.87 5.14 -10.63
CA GLN A 267 5.54 5.01 -11.24
C GLN A 267 5.11 3.55 -11.35
N PRO A 268 3.86 3.20 -10.99
CA PRO A 268 3.34 1.85 -11.16
C PRO A 268 3.18 1.52 -12.65
N LEU A 269 3.35 0.23 -12.98
CA LEU A 269 3.09 -0.34 -14.30
C LEU A 269 1.62 -0.25 -14.68
N VAL A 270 0.73 -0.48 -13.71
CA VAL A 270 -0.72 -0.45 -13.87
C VAL A 270 -1.33 0.24 -12.66
N ARG A 271 -2.40 1.03 -12.87
CA ARG A 271 -3.23 1.57 -11.80
C ARG A 271 -4.65 1.04 -11.97
N ILE A 272 -5.18 0.39 -10.94
CA ILE A 272 -6.58 -0.02 -10.84
C ILE A 272 -7.27 1.01 -9.94
N PRO A 273 -8.11 1.92 -10.49
CA PRO A 273 -8.78 2.92 -9.66
C PRO A 273 -9.78 2.27 -8.72
N GLU A 274 -9.90 2.83 -7.52
CA GLU A 274 -10.90 2.43 -6.53
C GLU A 274 -11.98 3.50 -6.36
N ASP A 275 -13.08 3.13 -5.70
CA ASP A 275 -14.22 4.00 -5.45
C ASP A 275 -13.95 4.99 -4.28
N ALA A 276 -12.76 5.63 -4.31
CA ALA A 276 -12.37 6.71 -3.40
C ALA A 276 -11.46 7.72 -4.13
N PRO A 277 -11.58 9.03 -3.84
CA PRO A 277 -10.79 10.05 -4.51
C PRO A 277 -9.29 9.79 -4.41
N ASN A 278 -8.64 9.81 -5.58
CA ASN A 278 -7.20 9.61 -5.76
C ASN A 278 -6.66 8.25 -5.29
N LYS A 279 -7.51 7.30 -4.86
CA LYS A 279 -7.10 5.96 -4.42
C LYS A 279 -7.00 5.01 -5.61
N TYR A 280 -5.95 4.19 -5.62
CA TYR A 280 -5.78 3.13 -6.60
C TYR A 280 -4.95 1.97 -6.03
N LEU A 281 -5.11 0.77 -6.60
CA LEU A 281 -4.09 -0.27 -6.49
C LEU A 281 -3.05 -0.04 -7.58
N GLY A 282 -1.79 0.14 -7.18
CA GLY A 282 -0.67 0.24 -8.11
C GLY A 282 0.05 -1.09 -8.24
N LEU A 283 0.39 -1.49 -9.47
CA LEU A 283 1.26 -2.63 -9.74
C LEU A 283 2.69 -2.15 -9.94
N TRP A 284 3.64 -2.64 -9.14
CA TRP A 284 5.06 -2.38 -9.31
C TRP A 284 5.81 -3.68 -9.63
N ASN A 285 6.88 -3.56 -10.43
CA ASN A 285 7.84 -4.63 -10.60
C ASN A 285 8.96 -4.46 -9.57
N MET A 286 8.98 -5.34 -8.58
CA MET A 286 9.90 -5.31 -7.45
C MET A 286 11.35 -5.59 -7.87
N SER A 287 11.57 -6.27 -9.00
CA SER A 287 12.89 -6.52 -9.56
C SER A 287 13.52 -5.29 -10.24
N ARG A 288 12.73 -4.23 -10.48
CA ARG A 288 13.17 -3.00 -11.16
C ARG A 288 13.20 -1.79 -10.25
N LEU A 289 12.77 -1.93 -9.00
CA LEU A 289 12.87 -0.87 -8.02
C LEU A 289 14.35 -0.64 -7.67
N PRO A 290 14.75 0.61 -7.39
CA PRO A 290 16.05 0.85 -6.78
C PRO A 290 16.15 -0.01 -5.53
N THR A 291 17.23 -0.78 -5.40
CA THR A 291 17.62 -1.26 -4.07
C THR A 291 17.80 -0.01 -3.21
N GLY A 292 17.33 -0.04 -1.96
CA GLY A 292 17.44 1.10 -1.04
C GLY A 292 18.87 1.71 -1.02
N PRO A 293 19.01 2.95 -0.54
CA PRO A 293 20.31 3.64 -0.49
C PRO A 293 21.40 2.79 0.18
#